data_AF-A0A077AW27-F1
#
_entry.id   AF-A0A077AW27-F1
#
_cell.length_a   1.000
_cell.length_b   1.000
_cell.length_c   1.000
_cell.angle_alpha   90.00
_cell.angle_beta   90.00
_cell.angle_gamma   90.00
#
_symmetry.space_group_name_H-M   'P 1'
#
loop_
_entity.id
_entity.type
_entity.pdbx_description
1 polymer ?
#
loop_
_entity_poly.entity_id
_entity_poly.type
_entity_poly.pdbx_seq_one_letter_code
_entity_poly.pdbx_strand_id
1 'polypeptide(L)' 'MPQSKTVPIEVHMGLQLKKRREELKLTQRDLAKLMKVTPQLLSKYETGLAKILPDRLYDLPKILSCCLNES' A
#
# COMPACT_ATOMS: atom_id res chain seq x y z
N MET A 1 27.74 6.52 -2.87
CA MET A 1 26.36 6.67 -3.40
C MET A 1 25.43 7.04 -2.28
N PRO A 2 24.58 8.07 -2.43
CA PRO A 2 23.28 7.99 -1.76
C PRO A 2 22.10 8.44 -2.63
N GLN A 3 21.18 7.49 -2.79
CA GLN A 3 19.72 7.61 -2.65
C GLN A 3 18.99 8.60 -3.58
N SER A 4 18.58 8.03 -4.71
CA SER A 4 17.66 8.59 -5.69
C SER A 4 16.38 9.13 -5.04
N LYS A 5 16.11 10.43 -5.26
CA LYS A 5 14.82 11.10 -5.02
C LYS A 5 13.72 10.38 -5.79
N THR A 6 12.99 9.46 -5.18
CA THR A 6 11.77 8.88 -5.75
C THR A 6 10.57 9.31 -4.91
N VAL A 7 10.05 10.51 -5.18
CA VAL A 7 8.81 11.00 -4.53
C VAL A 7 7.95 11.67 -5.60
N PRO A 8 7.29 10.85 -6.44
CA PRO A 8 5.83 11.02 -6.59
C PRO A 8 5.00 9.72 -6.51
N ILE A 9 5.58 8.56 -6.87
CA ILE A 9 4.82 7.32 -7.07
C ILE A 9 4.46 6.64 -5.74
N GLU A 10 5.41 6.55 -4.80
CA GLU A 10 5.20 5.95 -3.47
C GLU A 10 4.08 6.66 -2.68
N VAL A 11 4.06 7.99 -2.74
CA VAL A 11 3.02 8.81 -2.10
C VAL A 11 1.66 8.52 -2.72
N HIS A 12 1.60 8.41 -4.06
CA HIS A 12 0.37 8.06 -4.75
C HIS A 12 -0.15 6.68 -4.35
N MET A 13 0.73 5.67 -4.26
CA MET A 13 0.37 4.33 -3.81
C MET A 13 -0.12 4.31 -2.36
N GLY A 14 0.58 5.01 -1.46
CA GLY A 14 0.20 5.11 -0.05
C GLY A 14 -1.20 5.69 0.14
N LEU A 15 -1.54 6.72 -0.65
CA LEU A 15 -2.87 7.31 -0.68
C LEU A 15 -3.95 6.34 -1.19
N GLN A 16 -3.68 5.59 -2.26
CA GLN A 16 -4.61 4.58 -2.78
C GLN A 16 -4.83 3.43 -1.78
N LEU A 17 -3.74 2.97 -1.14
CA LEU A 17 -3.80 1.94 -0.12
C LEU A 17 -4.65 2.37 1.07
N LYS A 18 -4.46 3.60 1.55
CA LYS A 18 -5.28 4.20 2.61
C LYS A 18 -6.75 4.31 2.21
N LYS A 19 -7.04 4.83 1.01
CA LYS A 19 -8.40 4.97 0.51
C LYS A 19 -9.12 3.61 0.45
N ARG A 20 -8.45 2.58 -0.09
CA ARG A 20 -9.01 1.23 -0.16
C ARG A 20 -9.24 0.62 1.23
N ARG A 21 -8.30 0.85 2.16
CA ARG A 21 -8.46 0.42 3.55
C ARG A 21 -9.74 1.02 4.16
N GLU A 22 -9.99 2.30 3.92
CA GLU A 22 -11.18 3.01 4.40
C GLU A 22 -12.47 2.49 3.73
N GLU A 23 -12.45 2.25 2.42
CA GLU A 23 -13.58 1.63 1.68
C GLU A 23 -13.95 0.24 2.22
N LEU A 24 -12.94 -0.57 2.54
CA LEU A 24 -13.12 -1.90 3.12
C LEU A 24 -13.40 -1.87 4.63
N LYS A 25 -13.44 -0.69 5.25
CA LYS A 25 -13.59 -0.48 6.70
C LYS A 25 -12.57 -1.29 7.53
N LEU A 26 -11.38 -1.49 6.98
CA LEU A 26 -10.31 -2.22 7.63
C LEU A 26 -9.48 -1.29 8.53
N THR A 27 -9.01 -1.81 9.66
CA THR A 27 -7.98 -1.10 10.43
C THR A 27 -6.61 -1.30 9.79
N GLN A 28 -5.64 -0.44 10.14
CA GLN A 28 -4.25 -0.63 9.72
C GLN A 28 -3.70 -1.98 10.17
N ARG A 29 -4.13 -2.52 11.33
CA ARG A 29 -3.70 -3.85 11.78
C ARG A 29 -4.28 -4.96 10.90
N ASP A 30 -5.52 -4.83 10.45
CA ASP A 30 -6.17 -5.84 9.63
C ASP A 30 -5.57 -5.88 8.22
N LEU A 31 -5.34 -4.71 7.62
CA LEU A 31 -4.66 -4.62 6.34
C LEU A 31 -3.21 -5.12 6.44
N ALA A 32 -2.52 -4.80 7.54
CA ALA A 32 -1.16 -5.29 7.77
C ALA A 32 -1.11 -6.82 7.87
N LYS A 33 -2.08 -7.45 8.55
CA LYS A 33 -2.23 -8.91 8.59
C LYS A 33 -2.46 -9.50 7.20
N LEU A 34 -3.37 -8.92 6.41
CA LEU A 34 -3.67 -9.38 5.04
C LEU A 34 -2.44 -9.30 4.14
N MET A 35 -1.66 -8.24 4.25
CA MET A 35 -0.43 -8.04 3.49
C MET A 35 0.79 -8.78 4.08
N LYS A 36 0.62 -9.44 5.24
CA LYS A 36 1.70 -10.08 6.01
C LYS A 36 2.87 -9.12 6.28
N VAL A 37 2.54 -7.88 6.63
CA VAL A 37 3.48 -6.83 7.03
C VAL A 37 3.20 -6.39 8.46
N THR A 38 4.14 -5.67 9.07
CA THR A 38 3.91 -5.08 10.39
C THR A 38 3.04 -3.82 10.26
N PRO A 39 2.22 -3.49 11.28
CA PRO A 39 1.41 -2.26 11.28
C PRO A 39 2.25 -0.98 11.14
N GLN A 40 3.46 -0.98 11.69
CA GLN A 40 4.42 0.11 11.54
C GLN A 40 4.89 0.28 10.09
N LEU A 41 5.15 -0.83 9.39
CA LEU A 41 5.52 -0.78 7.98
C LEU A 41 4.35 -0.33 7.10
N LEU A 42 3.14 -0.79 7.40
CA LEU A 42 1.93 -0.32 6.71
C LEU A 42 1.73 1.19 6.89
N SER A 43 1.91 1.72 8.11
CA SER A 43 1.83 3.17 8.35
C SER A 43 2.87 3.95 7.53
N LYS A 44 4.08 3.39 7.35
CA LYS A 44 5.10 3.98 6.48
C LYS A 44 4.74 3.91 5.00
N TYR A 45 4.01 2.89 4.57
CA TYR A 45 3.47 2.82 3.20
C TYR A 45 2.38 3.87 2.99
N GLU A 46 1.41 3.99 3.90
CA GLU A 46 0.32 4.98 3.79
C GLU A 46 0.81 6.43 3.83
N THR A 47 1.96 6.67 4.45
CA THR A 47 2.60 7.99 4.54
C THR A 47 3.62 8.24 3.43
N GLY A 48 3.91 7.25 2.57
CA GLY A 48 4.93 7.33 1.52
C GLY A 48 6.37 7.42 2.05
N LEU A 49 6.59 7.10 3.33
CA LEU A 49 7.89 7.12 4.00
C LEU A 49 8.72 5.85 3.75
N ALA A 50 8.09 4.76 3.33
CA ALA A 50 8.76 3.52 2.97
C ALA A 50 8.51 3.17 1.51
N LYS A 51 9.58 2.70 0.84
CA LYS A 51 9.51 2.20 -0.53
C LYS A 51 8.73 0.89 -0.57
N ILE A 52 7.66 0.83 -1.35
CA ILE A 52 6.97 -0.41 -1.67
C ILE A 52 7.81 -1.12 -2.73
N LEU A 53 8.33 -2.31 -2.39
CA LEU A 53 9.10 -3.09 -3.34
C LEU A 53 8.22 -3.51 -4.53
N PRO A 54 8.76 -3.57 -5.76
CA PRO A 54 8.01 -3.99 -6.95
C PRO A 54 7.31 -5.35 -6.75
N ASP A 55 7.95 -6.27 -6.05
CA ASP A 55 7.41 -7.59 -5.71
C ASP A 55 6.11 -7.50 -4.89
N ARG A 56 6.09 -6.63 -3.88
CA ARG A 56 4.88 -6.32 -3.09
C ARG A 56 3.88 -5.49 -3.89
N LEU A 57 4.36 -4.71 -4.84
CA LEU A 57 3.53 -3.95 -5.77
C LEU A 57 2.79 -4.84 -6.77
N TYR A 58 3.23 -6.07 -7.03
CA TYR A 58 2.43 -7.05 -7.79
C TYR A 58 1.33 -7.68 -6.94
N ASP A 59 1.58 -7.83 -5.65
CA ASP A 59 0.59 -8.32 -4.69
C ASP A 59 -0.44 -7.24 -4.30
N LEU A 60 -0.06 -5.96 -4.28
CA LEU A 60 -0.96 -4.84 -3.98
C LEU A 60 -2.19 -4.85 -4.90
N PRO A 61 -2.10 -4.84 -6.24
CA PRO A 61 -3.24 -4.97 -7.12
C PRO A 61 -3.97 -6.28 -6.88
N LYS A 62 -3.33 -7.43 -6.60
CA LYS A 62 -4.12 -8.62 -6.22
C LYS A 62 -4.96 -8.45 -4.95
N ILE A 63 -4.49 -7.66 -3.99
CA ILE A 63 -5.19 -7.38 -2.73
C ILE A 63 -6.22 -6.23 -2.92
N LEU A 64 -5.91 -5.26 -3.78
CA LEU A 64 -6.68 -4.03 -4.01
C LEU A 64 -7.72 -4.18 -5.16
N SER A 65 -7.38 -4.97 -6.18
CA SER A 65 -8.09 -5.22 -7.45
C SER A 65 -9.15 -6.32 -7.36
N CYS A 66 -9.43 -6.85 -6.17
CA CYS A 66 -10.67 -7.61 -5.93
C CYS A 66 -11.96 -6.77 -6.11
N CYS A 67 -11.86 -5.52 -6.59
CA CYS A 67 -12.99 -4.78 -7.14
C CYS A 67 -12.62 -3.97 -8.42
N LEU A 68 -11.76 -4.48 -9.33
CA LEU A 68 -11.92 -4.08 -10.73
C LEU A 68 -13.10 -4.89 -11.28
N ASN A 69 -14.27 -4.28 -11.13
CA ASN A 69 -15.49 -4.71 -11.76
C ASN A 69 -15.26 -4.71 -13.28
N GLU A 70 -15.13 -5.89 -13.88
CA GLU A 70 -15.46 -6.06 -15.29
C GLU A 70 -16.97 -5.77 -15.40
N SER A 71 -17.32 -4.63 -15.98
CA SER A 71 -18.66 -4.33 -16.49
C SER A 71 -18.53 -3.37 -17.66
#